data_AF-A0A2J8WKS0-F1
#
_entry.id   AF-A0A2J8WKS0-F1
#
_cell.length_a   1.000
_cell.length_b   1.000
_cell.length_c   1.000
_cell.angle_alpha   90.00
_cell.angle_beta   90.00
_cell.angle_gamma   90.00
#
_symmetry.space_group_name_H-M   'P 1'
#
loop_
_entity.id
_entity.type
_entity.pdbx_description
1 polymer ?
#
loop_
_entity_poly.entity_id
_entity_poly.type
_entity_poly.pdbx_seq_one_letter_code
_entity_poly.pdbx_strand_id
1 'polypeptide(L)'
;ADPRDKALQDYRKKLLEHKEIDGRLKELREQLKELTKQYEKSENDLKALQSVGQIVGEVLKQLTEEKFIVKATNGPRYVVGCRRQLDKSKLKPGTRVALDMTTLTIMRYLPREVDPLVYNMSHEDPGNVSYSEIGGLSEQIRELREVIELPLTNPELFQRVGIIPPKGCLLYGPPGTGKTLLARAVASQLDCNFLKVVSSSIVDKYIGESARLIREMFNYARDHQPCIIFMDEIDAIDYEAIVKLSDGFNGADLRNVCTEA
;
A
#
# COMPACT_ATOMS: atom_id res chain seq x y z
N ALA A 1 13.79 -38.24 -70.87
CA ALA A 1 12.91 -37.90 -69.73
C ALA A 1 11.58 -37.45 -70.32
N ASP A 2 10.47 -38.01 -69.84
CA ASP A 2 9.17 -37.68 -70.38
C ASP A 2 8.89 -36.17 -70.22
N PRO A 3 8.16 -35.53 -71.15
CA PRO A 3 7.84 -34.11 -71.08
C PRO A 3 7.19 -33.71 -69.74
N ARG A 4 6.44 -34.66 -69.16
CA ARG A 4 5.80 -34.56 -67.85
C ARG A 4 6.81 -34.44 -66.71
N ASP A 5 7.90 -35.21 -66.74
CA ASP A 5 8.92 -35.17 -65.70
C ASP A 5 9.71 -33.86 -65.74
N LYS A 6 9.98 -33.35 -66.94
CA LYS A 6 10.65 -32.06 -67.13
C LYS A 6 9.81 -30.90 -66.60
N ALA A 7 8.51 -30.87 -66.93
CA ALA A 7 7.57 -29.87 -66.42
C ALA A 7 7.39 -29.94 -64.89
N LEU A 8 7.34 -31.14 -64.31
CA LEU A 8 7.30 -31.32 -62.85
C LEU A 8 8.58 -30.86 -62.16
N GLN A 9 9.73 -31.06 -62.78
CA GLN A 9 11.02 -30.61 -62.25
C GLN A 9 11.15 -29.08 -62.25
N ASP A 10 10.66 -28.42 -63.30
CA ASP A 10 10.63 -26.95 -63.38
C ASP A 10 9.61 -26.34 -62.39
N TYR A 11 8.45 -26.98 -62.20
CA TYR A 11 7.50 -26.58 -61.15
C TYR A 11 8.09 -26.75 -59.74
N ARG A 12 8.83 -27.83 -59.51
CA ARG A 12 9.52 -28.08 -58.24
C ARG A 12 10.63 -27.05 -57.97
N LYS A 13 11.35 -26.59 -58.99
CA LYS A 13 12.31 -25.47 -58.86
C LYS A 13 11.62 -24.17 -58.45
N LYS A 14 10.50 -23.80 -59.10
CA LYS A 14 9.71 -22.62 -58.70
C LYS A 14 9.16 -22.72 -57.27
N LEU A 15 8.75 -23.91 -56.83
CA LEU A 15 8.33 -24.12 -55.44
C LEU A 15 9.49 -23.98 -54.44
N LEU A 16 10.70 -24.38 -54.81
CA LEU A 16 11.89 -24.17 -53.98
C LEU A 16 12.24 -22.68 -53.88
N GLU A 17 12.18 -21.94 -55.00
CA GLU A 17 12.37 -20.48 -55.02
C GLU A 17 11.34 -19.77 -54.12
N HIS A 18 10.07 -20.18 -54.16
CA HIS A 18 9.03 -19.62 -53.28
C HIS A 18 9.33 -19.90 -51.80
N LYS A 19 9.80 -21.11 -51.46
CA LYS A 19 10.20 -21.45 -50.09
C LYS A 19 11.40 -20.64 -49.59
N GLU A 20 12.38 -20.37 -50.45
CA GLU A 20 13.53 -19.52 -50.11
C GLU A 20 13.10 -18.07 -49.85
N ILE A 21 12.21 -17.53 -50.70
CA ILE A 21 11.67 -16.18 -50.53
C ILE A 21 10.84 -16.09 -49.24
N ASP A 22 9.98 -17.07 -48.96
CA ASP A 22 9.21 -17.13 -47.72
C ASP A 22 10.10 -17.22 -46.48
N GLY A 23 11.22 -17.95 -46.55
CA GLY A 23 12.22 -18.03 -45.49
C GLY A 23 12.81 -16.66 -45.17
N ARG A 24 13.34 -15.97 -46.19
CA ARG A 24 13.88 -14.61 -46.04
C ARG A 24 12.83 -13.62 -45.54
N LEU A 25 11.60 -13.74 -46.03
CA LEU A 25 10.50 -12.85 -45.62
C LEU A 25 10.12 -13.06 -44.15
N LYS A 26 10.20 -14.29 -43.63
CA LYS A 26 10.01 -14.58 -42.20
C LYS A 26 11.12 -13.98 -41.35
N GLU A 27 12.38 -14.18 -41.73
CA GLU A 27 13.54 -13.61 -41.03
C GLU A 27 13.47 -12.07 -40.98
N LEU A 28 13.18 -11.43 -42.12
CA LEU A 28 13.02 -9.97 -42.19
C LEU A 28 11.83 -9.48 -41.35
N ARG A 29 10.72 -10.23 -41.30
CA ARG A 29 9.58 -9.89 -40.43
C ARG A 29 9.94 -10.00 -38.95
N GLU A 30 10.75 -10.98 -38.57
CA GLU A 30 11.20 -11.15 -37.19
C GLU A 30 12.15 -10.02 -36.78
N GLN A 31 13.13 -9.69 -37.62
CA GLN A 31 14.00 -8.54 -37.44
C GLN A 31 13.21 -7.22 -37.36
N LEU A 32 12.22 -7.03 -38.23
CA LEU A 32 11.35 -5.85 -38.17
C LEU A 32 10.56 -5.78 -36.87
N LYS A 33 10.05 -6.90 -36.34
CA LYS A 33 9.36 -6.92 -35.05
C LYS A 33 10.29 -6.53 -33.90
N GLU A 34 11.51 -7.08 -33.88
CA GLU A 34 12.51 -6.72 -32.87
C GLU A 34 12.90 -5.24 -32.95
N LEU A 35 13.14 -4.74 -34.16
CA LEU A 35 13.48 -3.34 -34.39
C LEU A 35 12.31 -2.41 -34.01
N THR A 36 11.08 -2.79 -34.32
CA THR A 36 9.88 -2.02 -33.94
C THR A 36 9.72 -1.98 -32.43
N LYS A 37 9.99 -3.09 -31.72
CA LYS A 37 9.94 -3.13 -30.25
C LYS A 37 11.02 -2.24 -29.63
N GLN A 38 12.23 -2.22 -30.20
CA GLN A 38 13.30 -1.32 -29.75
C GLN A 38 12.96 0.15 -30.03
N TYR A 39 12.39 0.43 -31.20
CA TYR A 39 11.94 1.76 -31.58
C TYR A 39 10.82 2.27 -30.67
N GLU A 40 9.83 1.44 -30.36
CA GLU A 40 8.73 1.81 -29.46
C GLU A 40 9.24 2.04 -28.03
N LYS A 41 10.21 1.24 -27.57
CA LYS A 41 10.87 1.47 -26.28
C LYS A 41 11.60 2.82 -26.25
N SER A 42 12.41 3.12 -27.26
CA SER A 42 13.15 4.39 -27.30
C SER A 42 12.23 5.59 -27.50
N GLU A 43 11.14 5.45 -28.24
CA GLU A 43 10.12 6.49 -28.37
C GLU A 43 9.41 6.77 -27.04
N ASN A 44 9.11 5.72 -26.25
CA ASN A 44 8.55 5.85 -24.92
C ASN A 44 9.52 6.52 -23.94
N ASP A 45 10.81 6.19 -24.02
CA ASP A 45 11.85 6.82 -23.19
C ASP A 45 11.97 8.32 -23.54
N LEU A 46 11.94 8.68 -24.83
CA LEU A 46 11.93 10.08 -25.27
C LEU A 46 10.70 10.85 -24.79
N LYS A 47 9.51 10.24 -24.81
CA LYS A 47 8.28 10.82 -24.27
C LYS A 47 8.36 11.02 -22.75
N ALA A 48 8.97 10.08 -22.02
CA ALA A 48 9.15 10.18 -20.58
C ALA A 48 10.06 11.36 -20.20
N LEU A 49 11.12 11.62 -20.98
CA LEU A 49 12.05 12.74 -20.74
C LEU A 49 11.41 14.12 -20.88
N GLN A 50 10.31 14.24 -21.63
CA GLN A 50 9.58 15.51 -21.76
C GLN A 50 8.69 15.82 -20.55
N SER A 51 8.44 14.83 -19.68
CA SER A 51 7.58 15.04 -18.52
C SER A 51 8.28 15.88 -17.46
N VAL A 52 7.63 16.97 -17.04
CA VAL A 52 8.10 17.83 -15.95
C VAL A 52 7.55 17.36 -14.62
N GLY A 53 8.38 17.42 -13.59
CA GLY A 53 7.99 17.10 -12.21
C GLY A 53 6.95 18.08 -11.67
N GLN A 54 6.08 17.57 -10.78
CA GLN A 54 5.08 18.37 -10.07
C GLN A 54 5.47 18.50 -8.61
N ILE A 55 5.21 19.65 -8.01
CA ILE A 55 5.48 19.90 -6.59
C ILE A 55 4.32 19.33 -5.78
N VAL A 56 4.62 18.52 -4.76
CA VAL A 56 3.60 18.00 -3.85
C VAL A 56 3.34 19.02 -2.74
N GLY A 57 2.06 19.24 -2.44
CA GLY A 57 1.63 20.12 -1.36
C GLY A 57 0.32 19.65 -0.73
N GLU A 58 -0.08 20.35 0.32
CA GLU A 58 -1.31 20.09 1.06
C GLU A 58 -2.22 21.32 1.00
N VAL A 59 -3.50 21.11 0.74
CA VAL A 59 -4.52 22.17 0.77
C VAL A 59 -4.81 22.51 2.23
N LEU A 60 -4.53 23.75 2.62
CA LEU A 60 -4.86 24.25 3.96
C LEU A 60 -6.32 24.69 4.04
N LYS A 61 -6.74 25.53 3.09
CA LYS A 61 -8.08 26.14 3.10
C LYS A 61 -8.45 26.65 1.73
N GLN A 62 -9.72 26.51 1.38
CA GLN A 62 -10.31 27.16 0.21
C GLN A 62 -10.64 28.63 0.55
N LEU A 63 -10.15 29.57 -0.26
CA LEU A 63 -10.41 31.00 -0.07
C LEU A 63 -11.61 31.45 -0.91
N THR A 64 -11.62 31.06 -2.18
CA THR A 64 -12.70 31.35 -3.15
C THR A 64 -12.94 30.11 -4.01
N GLU A 65 -13.87 30.16 -4.96
CA GLU A 65 -14.10 29.04 -5.87
C GLU A 65 -12.88 28.70 -6.74
N GLU A 66 -12.01 29.66 -7.04
CA GLU A 66 -10.85 29.44 -7.92
C GLU A 66 -9.51 29.50 -7.19
N LYS A 67 -9.47 30.07 -5.98
CA LYS A 67 -8.24 30.25 -5.20
C LYS A 67 -8.22 29.40 -3.94
N PHE A 68 -7.13 28.66 -3.77
CA PHE A 68 -6.85 27.79 -2.63
C PHE A 68 -5.55 28.22 -1.95
N ILE A 69 -5.46 28.03 -0.64
CA ILE A 69 -4.19 28.13 0.07
C ILE A 69 -3.58 26.73 0.13
N VAL A 70 -2.37 26.60 -0.39
CA VAL A 70 -1.59 25.36 -0.35
C VAL A 70 -0.27 25.59 0.38
N LYS A 71 0.19 24.57 1.09
CA LYS A 71 1.52 24.53 1.69
C LYS A 71 2.32 23.48 0.93
N ALA A 72 3.46 23.87 0.34
CA ALA A 72 4.41 22.90 -0.20
C ALA A 72 5.08 22.14 0.97
N THR A 73 5.53 20.90 0.74
CA THR A 73 6.06 20.00 1.79
C THR A 73 7.01 20.70 2.77
N ASN A 74 7.99 21.45 2.26
CA ASN A 74 8.95 22.22 3.06
C ASN A 74 8.95 23.72 2.70
N GLY A 75 7.82 24.24 2.22
CA GLY A 75 7.75 25.58 1.63
C GLY A 75 6.85 26.56 2.39
N PRO A 76 6.86 27.84 1.94
CA PRO A 76 5.89 28.82 2.39
C PRO A 76 4.48 28.47 1.88
N ARG A 77 3.50 29.22 2.38
CA ARG A 77 2.10 29.07 1.96
C ARG A 77 1.86 29.90 0.71
N TYR A 78 1.28 29.29 -0.31
CA TYR A 78 0.95 29.95 -1.57
C TYR A 78 -0.56 30.05 -1.74
N VAL A 79 -1.01 31.13 -2.37
CA VAL A 79 -2.37 31.25 -2.89
C VAL A 79 -2.32 30.84 -4.35
N VAL A 80 -2.96 29.71 -4.65
CA VAL A 80 -2.86 29.05 -5.95
C VAL A 80 -4.20 28.96 -6.64
N GLY A 81 -4.17 29.02 -7.97
CA GLY A 81 -5.32 28.75 -8.82
C GLY A 81 -5.56 27.25 -8.97
N CYS A 82 -6.81 26.86 -9.15
CA CYS A 82 -7.18 25.49 -9.50
C CYS A 82 -7.52 25.37 -10.99
N ARG A 83 -7.11 24.27 -11.62
CA ARG A 83 -7.51 23.92 -12.98
C ARG A 83 -9.03 23.68 -13.05
N ARG A 84 -9.70 24.29 -14.03
CA ARG A 84 -11.18 24.27 -14.16
C ARG A 84 -11.77 22.87 -14.34
N GLN A 85 -11.02 21.92 -14.91
CA GLN A 85 -11.48 20.55 -15.14
C GLN A 85 -11.45 19.67 -13.88
N LEU A 86 -10.97 20.18 -12.73
CA LEU A 86 -10.79 19.40 -11.52
C LEU A 86 -12.00 19.54 -10.58
N ASP A 87 -12.43 18.42 -10.00
CA ASP A 87 -13.53 18.38 -9.04
C ASP A 87 -13.19 19.14 -7.74
N LYS A 88 -13.71 20.36 -7.61
CA LYS A 88 -13.46 21.22 -6.44
C LYS A 88 -13.99 20.65 -5.12
N SER A 89 -14.98 19.75 -5.16
CA SER A 89 -15.57 19.11 -3.99
C SER A 89 -14.61 18.14 -3.27
N LYS A 90 -13.64 17.59 -3.99
CA LYS A 90 -12.61 16.69 -3.44
C LYS A 90 -11.46 17.45 -2.78
N LEU A 91 -11.30 18.74 -3.08
CA LEU A 91 -10.28 19.60 -2.50
C LEU A 91 -10.70 20.10 -1.12
N LYS A 92 -10.62 19.20 -0.14
CA LYS A 92 -10.89 19.51 1.27
C LYS A 92 -9.60 19.98 1.96
N PRO A 93 -9.71 20.72 3.08
CA PRO A 93 -8.56 21.00 3.91
C PRO A 93 -7.92 19.67 4.37
N GLY A 94 -6.61 19.55 4.20
CA GLY A 94 -5.84 18.33 4.47
C GLY A 94 -5.63 17.40 3.27
N THR A 95 -6.21 17.71 2.10
CA THR A 95 -6.00 16.90 0.89
C THR A 95 -4.66 17.23 0.24
N ARG A 96 -3.91 16.19 -0.16
CA ARG A 96 -2.67 16.35 -0.93
C ARG A 96 -2.97 16.67 -2.38
N VAL A 97 -2.19 17.58 -2.97
CA VAL A 97 -2.34 18.05 -4.34
C VAL A 97 -0.99 18.18 -5.01
N ALA A 98 -0.97 18.00 -6.33
CA ALA A 98 0.17 18.29 -7.17
C ALA A 98 0.00 19.67 -7.77
N LEU A 99 1.04 20.48 -7.59
CA LEU A 99 1.19 21.81 -8.14
C LEU A 99 2.13 21.75 -9.34
N ASP A 100 1.82 22.55 -10.34
CA ASP A 100 2.75 22.82 -11.42
C ASP A 100 3.99 23.57 -10.89
N MET A 101 5.17 23.21 -11.39
CA MET A 101 6.43 23.81 -10.93
C MET A 101 6.57 25.27 -11.37
N THR A 102 6.03 25.63 -12.54
CA THR A 102 6.17 26.98 -13.12
C THR A 102 5.07 27.94 -12.67
N THR A 103 3.81 27.50 -12.73
CA THR A 103 2.66 28.36 -12.46
C THR A 103 2.09 28.22 -11.05
N LEU A 104 2.57 27.23 -10.27
CA LEU A 104 2.02 26.87 -8.96
C LEU A 104 0.49 26.66 -9.02
N THR A 105 -0.03 26.06 -10.09
CA THR A 105 -1.47 25.76 -10.22
C THR A 105 -1.76 24.33 -9.80
N ILE A 106 -2.92 24.09 -9.17
CA ILE A 106 -3.35 22.73 -8.80
C ILE A 106 -3.68 21.95 -10.08
N MET A 107 -2.84 20.95 -10.38
CA MET A 107 -2.96 20.09 -11.56
C MET A 107 -3.86 18.88 -11.29
N ARG A 108 -3.65 18.21 -10.16
CA ARG A 108 -4.41 17.02 -9.72
C ARG A 108 -4.40 16.90 -8.20
N TYR A 109 -5.42 16.25 -7.64
CA TYR A 109 -5.37 15.78 -6.25
C TYR A 109 -4.63 14.45 -6.18
N LEU A 110 -3.95 14.18 -5.07
CA LEU A 110 -3.26 12.93 -4.80
C LEU A 110 -3.96 12.18 -3.67
N PRO A 111 -3.87 10.84 -3.66
CA PRO A 111 -4.18 10.07 -2.46
C PRO A 111 -3.25 10.47 -1.31
N ARG A 112 -3.63 10.09 -0.09
CA ARG A 112 -2.76 10.24 1.08
C ARG A 112 -1.46 9.48 0.87
N GLU A 113 -0.35 10.03 1.36
CA GLU A 113 0.87 9.22 1.47
C GLU A 113 0.71 8.20 2.59
N VAL A 114 1.50 7.16 2.42
CA VAL A 114 1.81 6.21 3.47
C VAL A 114 3.33 6.20 3.53
N ASP A 115 3.88 6.39 4.72
CA ASP A 115 5.33 6.33 4.89
C ASP A 115 5.84 4.93 4.50
N PRO A 116 6.98 4.81 3.79
CA PRO A 116 7.49 3.52 3.33
C PRO A 116 7.78 2.56 4.49
N LEU A 117 8.08 3.08 5.68
CA LEU A 117 8.25 2.28 6.89
C LEU A 117 6.94 1.56 7.27
N VAL A 118 5.81 2.27 7.26
CA VAL A 118 4.49 1.69 7.54
C VAL A 118 4.09 0.69 6.45
N TYR A 119 4.40 1.02 5.19
CA TYR A 119 4.14 0.11 4.06
C TYR A 119 4.92 -1.19 4.19
N ASN A 120 6.19 -1.13 4.60
CA ASN A 120 7.01 -2.33 4.84
C ASN A 120 6.44 -3.16 6.00
N MET A 121 5.99 -2.52 7.09
CA MET A 121 5.37 -3.20 8.24
C MET A 121 4.09 -3.94 7.88
N SER A 122 3.35 -3.51 6.85
CA SER A 122 2.13 -4.18 6.39
C SER A 122 2.38 -5.32 5.40
N HIS A 123 3.52 -5.31 4.72
CA HIS A 123 3.89 -6.34 3.72
C HIS A 123 4.75 -7.46 4.32
N GLU A 124 5.08 -7.38 5.62
CA GLU A 124 5.63 -8.52 6.33
C GLU A 124 4.55 -9.56 6.55
N ASP A 125 4.49 -10.54 5.65
CA ASP A 125 3.52 -11.63 5.75
C ASP A 125 3.67 -12.34 7.11
N PRO A 126 2.58 -12.44 7.91
CA PRO A 126 2.54 -13.36 9.03
C PRO A 126 2.56 -14.75 8.38
N GLY A 127 3.72 -15.41 8.38
CA GLY A 127 3.87 -16.71 7.73
C GLY A 127 2.69 -17.66 8.01
N ASN A 128 2.39 -18.57 7.08
CA ASN A 128 1.21 -19.45 7.09
C ASN A 128 1.23 -20.47 8.25
N VAL A 129 1.13 -19.98 9.49
CA VAL A 129 1.04 -20.79 10.70
C VAL A 129 -0.43 -20.95 11.06
N SER A 130 -0.82 -22.15 11.45
CA SER A 130 -2.18 -22.49 11.86
C SER A 130 -2.26 -22.67 13.38
N TYR A 131 -3.46 -22.55 13.96
CA TYR A 131 -3.65 -22.82 15.40
C TYR A 131 -3.23 -24.23 15.82
N SER A 132 -3.21 -25.19 14.88
CA SER A 132 -2.77 -26.57 15.11
C SER A 132 -1.28 -26.67 15.45
N GLU A 133 -0.47 -25.69 15.06
CA GLU A 133 0.96 -25.63 15.36
C GLU A 133 1.25 -25.13 16.78
N ILE A 134 0.27 -24.52 17.44
CA ILE A 134 0.41 -23.99 18.80
C ILE A 134 -0.10 -25.03 19.81
N GLY A 135 0.82 -25.57 20.62
CA GLY A 135 0.50 -26.54 21.67
C GLY A 135 0.24 -25.88 23.04
N GLY A 136 -0.70 -26.42 23.80
CA GLY A 136 -0.85 -26.15 25.25
C GLY A 136 -1.48 -24.81 25.65
N LEU A 137 -1.86 -23.95 24.68
CA LEU A 137 -2.41 -22.61 24.92
C LEU A 137 -3.88 -22.47 24.46
N SER A 138 -4.67 -23.54 24.57
CA SER A 138 -6.03 -23.59 24.02
C SER A 138 -6.99 -22.57 24.64
N GLU A 139 -6.85 -22.30 25.94
CA GLU A 139 -7.66 -21.31 26.66
C GLU A 139 -7.33 -19.89 26.19
N GLN A 140 -6.05 -19.54 26.09
CA GLN A 140 -5.58 -18.22 25.66
C GLN A 140 -5.94 -17.95 24.20
N ILE A 141 -5.82 -18.96 23.32
CA ILE A 141 -6.26 -18.86 21.92
C ILE A 141 -7.76 -18.56 21.88
N ARG A 142 -8.57 -19.23 22.71
CA ARG A 142 -10.02 -18.99 22.75
C ARG A 142 -10.35 -17.57 23.19
N GLU A 143 -9.76 -17.09 24.28
CA GLU A 143 -9.98 -15.72 24.79
C GLU A 143 -9.62 -14.67 23.73
N LEU A 144 -8.48 -14.84 23.06
CA LEU A 144 -8.02 -13.90 22.06
C LEU A 144 -8.90 -13.92 20.79
N ARG A 145 -9.45 -15.08 20.41
CA ARG A 145 -10.45 -15.18 19.33
C ARG A 145 -11.76 -14.48 19.72
N GLU A 146 -12.22 -14.63 20.96
CA GLU A 146 -13.41 -13.92 21.45
C GLU A 146 -13.22 -12.39 21.44
N VAL A 147 -12.00 -11.90 21.66
CA VAL A 147 -11.69 -10.46 21.61
C VAL A 147 -11.58 -9.94 20.17
N ILE A 148 -10.99 -10.69 19.25
CA ILE A 148 -10.64 -10.18 17.90
C ILE A 148 -11.66 -10.62 16.83
N GLU A 149 -12.01 -11.91 16.79
CA GLU A 149 -12.85 -12.53 15.75
C GLU A 149 -14.34 -12.21 15.97
N LEU A 150 -14.80 -12.26 17.23
CA LEU A 150 -16.21 -12.03 17.58
C LEU A 150 -16.73 -10.62 17.21
N PRO A 151 -16.04 -9.51 17.51
CA PRO A 151 -16.52 -8.18 17.14
C PRO A 151 -16.44 -7.89 15.64
N LEU A 152 -15.55 -8.59 14.92
CA LEU A 152 -15.45 -8.50 13.46
C LEU A 152 -16.60 -9.22 12.78
N THR A 153 -16.95 -10.41 13.27
CA THR A 153 -17.97 -11.26 12.64
C THR A 153 -19.39 -10.82 13.01
N ASN A 154 -19.65 -10.52 14.29
CA ASN A 154 -21.00 -10.29 14.82
C ASN A 154 -21.08 -9.07 15.76
N PRO A 155 -21.02 -7.83 15.23
CA PRO A 155 -21.11 -6.62 16.06
C PRO A 155 -22.50 -6.43 16.71
N GLU A 156 -23.56 -7.05 16.18
CA GLU A 156 -24.92 -6.94 16.74
C GLU A 156 -25.03 -7.46 18.17
N LEU A 157 -24.27 -8.49 18.54
CA LEU A 157 -24.30 -9.08 19.87
C LEU A 157 -23.89 -8.05 20.94
N PHE A 158 -22.85 -7.26 20.65
CA PHE A 158 -22.39 -6.19 21.52
C PHE A 158 -23.41 -5.05 21.63
N GLN A 159 -24.06 -4.69 20.52
CA GLN A 159 -25.08 -3.65 20.50
C GLN A 159 -26.33 -4.03 21.30
N ARG A 160 -26.78 -5.29 21.23
CA ARG A 160 -27.94 -5.78 22.00
C ARG A 160 -27.69 -5.80 23.50
N VAL A 161 -26.47 -6.13 23.90
CA VAL A 161 -26.05 -6.12 25.31
C VAL A 161 -25.73 -4.69 25.78
N GLY A 162 -25.48 -3.76 24.85
CA GLY A 162 -25.17 -2.35 25.15
C GLY A 162 -23.73 -2.15 25.65
N ILE A 163 -22.83 -3.09 25.36
CA ILE A 163 -21.42 -3.03 25.74
C ILE A 163 -20.56 -2.68 24.53
N ILE A 164 -19.49 -1.93 24.76
CA ILE A 164 -18.49 -1.63 23.73
C ILE A 164 -17.49 -2.80 23.69
N PRO A 165 -17.17 -3.36 22.51
CA PRO A 165 -16.19 -4.43 22.41
C PRO A 165 -14.82 -3.95 22.94
N PRO A 166 -14.03 -4.84 23.54
CA PRO A 166 -12.66 -4.54 23.94
C PRO A 166 -11.82 -4.09 22.72
N LYS A 167 -10.95 -3.10 22.91
CA LYS A 167 -10.19 -2.46 21.81
C LYS A 167 -8.87 -3.17 21.50
N GLY A 168 -8.37 -3.99 22.43
CA GLY A 168 -7.09 -4.66 22.30
C GLY A 168 -6.84 -5.66 23.42
N CYS A 169 -5.81 -6.47 23.26
CA CYS A 169 -5.36 -7.47 24.22
C CYS A 169 -3.86 -7.30 24.47
N LEU A 170 -3.46 -7.53 25.73
CA LEU A 170 -2.06 -7.54 26.15
C LEU A 170 -1.62 -8.99 26.38
N LEU A 171 -0.63 -9.43 25.60
CA LEU A 171 0.02 -10.73 25.82
C LEU A 171 1.25 -10.51 26.70
N TYR A 172 1.27 -11.13 27.88
CA TYR A 172 2.38 -11.04 28.82
C TYR A 172 2.80 -12.44 29.30
N GLY A 173 4.05 -12.57 29.74
CA GLY A 173 4.62 -13.86 30.16
C GLY A 173 6.12 -14.01 29.88
N PRO A 174 6.75 -15.09 30.35
CA PRO A 174 8.17 -15.36 30.09
C PRO A 174 8.49 -15.43 28.59
N PRO A 175 9.71 -15.06 28.18
CA PRO A 175 10.14 -15.20 26.79
C PRO A 175 10.15 -16.68 26.37
N GLY A 176 9.82 -16.96 25.11
CA GLY A 176 9.78 -18.33 24.57
C GLY A 176 8.44 -19.07 24.77
N THR A 177 7.41 -18.40 25.29
CA THR A 177 6.04 -18.95 25.43
C THR A 177 5.19 -18.86 24.16
N GLY A 178 5.75 -18.38 23.05
CA GLY A 178 5.08 -18.38 21.74
C GLY A 178 4.07 -17.25 21.51
N LYS A 179 4.13 -16.15 22.26
CA LYS A 179 3.25 -14.97 22.11
C LYS A 179 3.26 -14.40 20.68
N THR A 180 4.44 -14.17 20.10
CA THR A 180 4.60 -13.72 18.72
C THR A 180 4.04 -14.73 17.71
N LEU A 181 4.16 -16.03 18.00
CA LEU A 181 3.63 -17.11 17.14
C LEU A 181 2.10 -17.13 17.19
N LEU A 182 1.52 -16.93 18.37
CA LEU A 182 0.08 -16.81 18.58
C LEU A 182 -0.49 -15.62 17.79
N ALA A 183 0.14 -14.45 17.87
CA ALA A 183 -0.28 -13.28 17.09
C ALA A 183 -0.24 -13.53 15.58
N ARG A 184 0.80 -14.22 15.08
CA ARG A 184 0.91 -14.60 13.66
C ARG A 184 -0.17 -15.59 13.22
N ALA A 185 -0.50 -16.58 14.05
CA ALA A 185 -1.55 -17.55 13.74
C ALA A 185 -2.93 -16.89 13.63
N VAL A 186 -3.20 -15.88 14.47
CA VAL A 186 -4.46 -15.12 14.43
C VAL A 186 -4.56 -14.28 13.16
N ALA A 187 -3.45 -13.64 12.77
CA ALA A 187 -3.40 -12.84 11.55
C ALA A 187 -3.62 -13.70 10.29
N SER A 188 -2.96 -14.86 10.23
CA SER A 188 -3.10 -15.85 9.16
C SER A 188 -4.53 -16.41 9.06
N GLN A 189 -5.21 -16.65 10.18
CA GLN A 189 -6.56 -17.20 10.18
C GLN A 189 -7.65 -16.19 9.78
N LEU A 190 -7.45 -14.90 10.09
CA LEU A 190 -8.46 -13.86 9.86
C LEU A 190 -8.36 -13.20 8.47
N ASP A 191 -7.34 -13.54 7.67
CA ASP A 191 -7.09 -12.93 6.35
C ASP A 191 -7.21 -11.40 6.36
N CYS A 192 -6.74 -10.77 7.45
CA CYS A 192 -6.84 -9.33 7.66
C CYS A 192 -5.46 -8.67 7.57
N ASN A 193 -5.44 -7.35 7.33
CA ASN A 193 -4.19 -6.61 7.25
C ASN A 193 -3.45 -6.63 8.59
N PHE A 194 -2.30 -7.27 8.61
CA PHE A 194 -1.45 -7.40 9.80
C PHE A 194 -0.31 -6.37 9.73
N LEU A 195 -0.26 -5.48 10.72
CA LEU A 195 0.82 -4.52 10.91
C LEU A 195 1.71 -5.03 12.02
N LYS A 196 2.87 -5.60 11.68
CA LYS A 196 3.88 -5.96 12.66
C LYS A 196 4.77 -4.76 12.97
N VAL A 197 4.81 -4.36 14.22
CA VAL A 197 5.59 -3.21 14.66
C VAL A 197 6.50 -3.65 15.80
N VAL A 198 7.80 -3.50 15.60
CA VAL A 198 8.78 -3.71 16.67
C VAL A 198 9.03 -2.36 17.32
N SER A 199 8.86 -2.27 18.64
CA SER A 199 8.95 -0.99 19.36
C SER A 199 10.30 -0.27 19.15
N SER A 200 11.39 -1.01 18.99
CA SER A 200 12.71 -0.45 18.69
C SER A 200 12.83 0.23 17.32
N SER A 201 11.99 -0.11 16.33
CA SER A 201 12.01 0.49 14.99
C SER A 201 11.27 1.83 14.90
N ILE A 202 10.44 2.14 15.90
CA ILE A 202 9.68 3.40 15.95
C ILE A 202 10.53 4.55 16.50
N VAL A 203 11.55 4.23 17.31
CA VAL A 203 12.35 5.22 18.03
C VAL A 203 13.42 5.80 17.11
N ASP A 204 13.25 7.06 16.74
CA ASP A 204 14.18 7.81 15.90
C ASP A 204 14.87 8.92 16.67
N LYS A 205 16.06 9.30 16.21
CA LYS A 205 16.85 10.41 16.80
C LYS A 205 16.24 11.79 16.53
N TYR A 206 15.33 11.88 15.56
CA TYR A 206 14.72 13.13 15.12
C TYR A 206 13.48 13.45 15.96
N ILE A 207 13.47 14.66 16.52
CA ILE A 207 12.39 15.11 17.42
C ILE A 207 11.06 15.12 16.66
N GLY A 208 10.10 14.34 17.16
CA GLY A 208 8.73 14.30 16.65
C GLY A 208 8.49 13.33 15.49
N GLU A 209 9.53 12.71 14.92
CA GLU A 209 9.37 11.75 13.82
C GLU A 209 8.72 10.45 14.29
N SER A 210 9.11 9.93 15.46
CA SER A 210 8.46 8.77 16.08
C SER A 210 6.96 9.00 16.33
N ALA A 211 6.59 10.21 16.78
CA ALA A 211 5.19 10.56 16.99
C ALA A 211 4.42 10.69 15.67
N ARG A 212 5.08 11.16 14.59
CA ARG A 212 4.51 11.19 13.25
C ARG A 212 4.26 9.77 12.74
N LEU A 213 5.24 8.87 12.86
CA LEU A 213 5.14 7.49 12.40
C LEU A 213 3.98 6.74 13.07
N ILE A 214 3.82 6.90 14.39
CA ILE A 214 2.69 6.30 15.14
C ILE A 214 1.35 6.81 14.61
N ARG A 215 1.23 8.12 14.33
CA ARG A 215 0.00 8.69 13.75
C ARG A 215 -0.26 8.16 12.34
N GLU A 216 0.78 8.09 11.51
CA GLU A 216 0.72 7.57 10.15
C GLU A 216 0.25 6.12 10.14
N MET A 217 0.81 5.28 11.01
CA MET A 217 0.44 3.88 11.20
C MET A 217 -1.04 3.71 11.58
N PHE A 218 -1.54 4.49 12.55
CA PHE A 218 -2.96 4.45 12.93
C PHE A 218 -3.89 5.03 11.86
N ASN A 219 -3.41 5.95 11.01
CA ASN A 219 -4.18 6.42 9.86
C ASN A 219 -4.25 5.33 8.78
N TYR A 220 -3.13 4.65 8.51
CA TYR A 220 -3.06 3.54 7.57
C TYR A 220 -4.01 2.40 7.98
N ALA A 221 -4.00 2.04 9.27
CA ALA A 221 -4.89 1.07 9.86
C ALA A 221 -6.37 1.42 9.65
N ARG A 222 -6.74 2.69 9.84
CA ARG A 222 -8.12 3.18 9.60
C ARG A 222 -8.53 3.12 8.14
N ASP A 223 -7.63 3.47 7.23
CA ASP A 223 -7.91 3.42 5.79
C ASP A 223 -8.07 1.96 5.30
N HIS A 224 -7.50 0.99 6.02
CA HIS A 224 -7.50 -0.44 5.66
C HIS A 224 -8.26 -1.34 6.66
N GLN A 225 -9.40 -0.90 7.17
CA GLN A 225 -10.22 -1.72 8.05
C GLN A 225 -10.83 -2.94 7.30
N PRO A 226 -10.77 -4.17 7.84
CA PRO A 226 -10.26 -4.60 9.15
C PRO A 226 -8.74 -4.83 9.19
N CYS A 227 -8.08 -4.32 10.23
CA CYS A 227 -6.64 -4.45 10.44
C CYS A 227 -6.31 -4.87 11.89
N ILE A 228 -5.18 -5.54 12.08
CA ILE A 228 -4.62 -5.86 13.40
C ILE A 228 -3.25 -5.21 13.49
N ILE A 229 -3.04 -4.41 14.54
CA ILE A 229 -1.72 -3.83 14.86
C ILE A 229 -1.11 -4.67 15.95
N PHE A 230 0.03 -5.29 15.67
CA PHE A 230 0.81 -6.05 16.62
C PHE A 230 2.06 -5.26 17.02
N MET A 231 2.14 -4.88 18.30
CA MET A 231 3.29 -4.20 18.87
C MET A 231 4.12 -5.19 19.70
N ASP A 232 5.34 -5.44 19.24
CA ASP A 232 6.32 -6.30 19.89
C ASP A 232 7.28 -5.47 20.78
N GLU A 233 7.75 -6.05 21.89
CA GLU A 233 8.68 -5.43 22.85
C GLU A 233 8.23 -4.05 23.36
N ILE A 234 6.96 -3.91 23.78
CA ILE A 234 6.41 -2.60 24.17
C ILE A 234 7.11 -1.96 25.39
N ASP A 235 7.80 -2.75 26.19
CA ASP A 235 8.62 -2.30 27.32
C ASP A 235 9.71 -1.28 26.92
N ALA A 236 10.07 -1.22 25.64
CA ALA A 236 11.03 -0.25 25.11
C ALA A 236 10.46 1.19 24.97
N ILE A 237 9.14 1.38 25.03
CA ILE A 237 8.48 2.68 24.84
C ILE A 237 7.64 3.04 26.06
N ASP A 238 7.76 4.29 26.50
CA ASP A 238 6.98 4.82 27.62
C ASP A 238 5.49 4.94 27.24
N TYR A 239 4.64 4.16 27.91
CA TYR A 239 3.19 4.11 27.68
C TYR A 239 2.52 5.48 27.78
N GLU A 240 3.01 6.35 28.67
CA GLU A 240 2.41 7.67 28.89
C GLU A 240 2.57 8.58 27.67
N ALA A 241 3.65 8.40 26.89
CA ALA A 241 3.89 9.11 25.64
C ALA A 241 2.94 8.64 24.53
N ILE A 242 2.64 7.34 24.46
CA ILE A 242 1.71 6.77 23.47
C ILE A 242 0.27 7.23 23.76
N VAL A 243 -0.16 7.20 25.02
CA VAL A 243 -1.53 7.60 25.42
C VAL A 243 -1.80 9.07 25.14
N LYS A 244 -0.85 9.97 25.47
CA LYS A 244 -0.98 11.41 25.16
C LYS A 244 -1.00 11.69 23.65
N LEU A 245 -0.38 10.84 22.84
CA LEU A 245 -0.42 10.93 21.38
C LEU A 245 -1.73 10.37 20.79
N SER A 246 -2.41 9.46 21.48
CA SER A 246 -3.69 8.87 21.08
C SER A 246 -4.92 9.62 21.61
N ASP A 247 -4.80 10.40 22.68
CA ASP A 247 -5.89 11.20 23.29
C ASP A 247 -6.53 12.25 22.34
N GLY A 248 -5.87 12.60 21.23
CA GLY A 248 -6.42 13.47 20.18
C GLY A 248 -7.23 12.74 19.09
N PHE A 249 -7.31 11.42 19.13
CA PHE A 249 -8.02 10.60 18.17
C PHE A 249 -9.21 9.94 18.84
N ASN A 250 -10.42 10.22 18.34
CA ASN A 250 -11.65 9.54 18.78
C ASN A 250 -11.40 8.03 18.84
N GLY A 251 -11.29 7.50 20.05
CA GLY A 251 -10.94 6.11 20.33
C GLY A 251 -12.06 5.11 19.98
N ALA A 252 -12.90 5.41 18.99
CA ALA A 252 -13.96 4.53 18.52
C ALA A 252 -13.53 3.59 17.38
N ASP A 253 -12.42 3.89 16.69
CA ASP A 253 -12.01 3.17 15.47
C ASP A 253 -10.80 2.25 15.64
N LEU A 254 -10.15 2.23 16.81
CA LEU A 254 -9.09 1.28 17.13
C LEU A 254 -9.71 -0.06 17.55
N ARG A 255 -10.12 -0.85 16.57
CA ARG A 255 -10.43 -2.26 16.78
C ARG A 255 -9.15 -3.05 16.51
N ASN A 256 -8.65 -3.72 17.55
CA ASN A 256 -7.61 -4.76 17.51
C ASN A 256 -6.16 -4.26 17.49
N VAL A 257 -5.74 -3.61 18.58
CA VAL A 257 -4.31 -3.51 18.92
C VAL A 257 -3.94 -4.71 19.81
N CYS A 258 -3.11 -5.61 19.29
CA CYS A 258 -2.45 -6.63 20.08
C CYS A 258 -1.11 -6.05 20.55
N THR A 259 -0.96 -5.82 21.85
CA THR A 259 0.32 -5.38 22.43
C THR A 259 0.97 -6.57 23.13
N GLU A 260 2.27 -6.76 22.95
CA GLU A 260 3.09 -7.71 23.70
C GLU A 260 4.00 -6.94 24.67
N ALA A 261 3.99 -7.38 25.94
CA ALA A 261 4.99 -7.06 26.96
C ALA A 261 5.76 -8.34 27.32
#